data_AF-A0A1F9VCI5-F1
#
_entry.id   AF-A0A1F9VCI5-F1
#
_cell.length_a   1.000
_cell.length_b   1.000
_cell.length_c   1.000
_cell.angle_alpha   90.00
_cell.angle_beta   90.00
_cell.angle_gamma   90.00
#
_symmetry.space_group_name_H-M   'P 1'
#
loop_
_entity.id
_entity.type
_entity.pdbx_description
1 polymer ?
#
loop_
_entity_poly.entity_id
_entity_poly.type
_entity_poly.pdbx_seq_one_letter_code
_entity_poly.pdbx_strand_id
1 'polypeptide(L)'
;MGDVPEEGGVFSGAFIPPNEYDGHLFAPALKAKKGALISVGTFRALNDAALGDFSHVIIFDHDRAATAFNRRNLELILTSQDRFQYLMELFDRPLDQDLLASVRAGGIAESVFLQKLLRAPRNSWNFFERLLMFFPPRPRPQARAVQEALEAAAWDATGSLVDSIMEFAKQPQRWQNSYFGSSGLFSAIQSQVREKRIAAVNGSLTGEMALKAVADRLKHRGIQVSVLDVSNAHQTLNDWPRFIQNLRALPFSPNAVIVATAGWMFQPAGAVRADDGWAYFAVSAKQLLKAARGMWDDWEVFLASGRRP
;
A
#
# COMPACT_ATOMS: atom_id res chain seq x y z
N MET A 1 -14.98 7.44 4.15
CA MET A 1 -15.40 8.12 2.91
C MET A 1 -16.57 7.33 2.35
N GLY A 2 -17.72 7.92 2.01
CA GLY A 2 -18.77 7.24 1.24
C GLY A 2 -18.28 6.73 -0.13
N ASP A 3 -19.17 6.14 -0.93
CA ASP A 3 -18.76 5.37 -2.09
C ASP A 3 -18.09 6.24 -3.18
N VAL A 4 -16.79 6.02 -3.39
CA VAL A 4 -16.07 6.50 -4.58
C VAL A 4 -16.41 5.52 -5.69
N PRO A 5 -16.82 5.98 -6.89
CA PRO A 5 -17.10 5.05 -7.97
C PRO A 5 -15.86 4.23 -8.31
N GLU A 6 -16.01 2.91 -8.35
CA GLU A 6 -14.96 1.98 -8.77
C GLU A 6 -14.87 1.97 -10.30
N GLU A 7 -13.65 1.94 -10.82
CA GLU A 7 -13.40 1.72 -12.24
C GLU A 7 -13.33 0.20 -12.54
N GLY A 8 -13.37 -0.16 -13.82
CA GLY A 8 -12.95 -1.50 -14.20
C GLY A 8 -11.49 -1.75 -13.78
N GLY A 9 -11.09 -3.00 -13.63
CA GLY A 9 -9.74 -3.35 -13.21
C GLY A 9 -9.40 -4.79 -13.53
N VAL A 10 -8.10 -5.09 -13.51
CA VAL A 10 -7.61 -6.46 -13.59
C VAL A 10 -7.82 -7.17 -12.25
N PHE A 11 -7.86 -8.50 -12.29
CA PHE A 11 -7.81 -9.37 -11.12
C PHE A 11 -6.56 -10.25 -11.25
N SER A 12 -5.40 -9.71 -10.89
CA SER A 12 -4.15 -10.48 -10.98
C SER A 12 -3.72 -10.99 -9.62
N GLY A 13 -3.86 -10.18 -8.57
CA GLY A 13 -3.27 -10.46 -7.26
C GLY A 13 -1.73 -10.43 -7.24
N ALA A 14 -1.07 -10.28 -8.39
CA ALA A 14 0.38 -10.35 -8.56
C ALA A 14 1.12 -9.23 -7.78
N PHE A 15 0.42 -8.14 -7.49
CA PHE A 15 0.96 -6.98 -6.76
C PHE A 15 0.53 -6.92 -5.29
N ILE A 16 -0.09 -7.99 -4.76
CA ILE A 16 -0.39 -8.08 -3.32
C ILE A 16 0.90 -8.21 -2.50
N PRO A 17 1.81 -9.15 -2.83
CA PRO A 17 3.11 -9.21 -2.16
C PRO A 17 3.95 -7.97 -2.51
N PRO A 18 4.59 -7.33 -1.51
CA PRO A 18 5.49 -6.23 -1.80
C PRO A 18 6.80 -6.79 -2.36
N ASN A 19 7.37 -6.09 -3.35
CA ASN A 19 8.72 -6.32 -3.86
C ASN A 19 9.67 -5.15 -3.58
N GLU A 20 9.20 -4.13 -2.86
CA GLU A 20 9.90 -2.91 -2.45
C GLU A 20 9.95 -2.90 -0.92
N TYR A 21 11.09 -3.23 -0.34
CA TYR A 21 11.23 -3.53 1.09
C TYR A 21 11.77 -2.34 1.90
N ASP A 22 12.30 -1.31 1.26
CA ASP A 22 12.95 -0.18 1.90
C ASP A 22 12.03 1.05 2.00
N GLY A 23 10.71 0.86 2.15
CA GLY A 23 9.75 1.96 2.30
C GLY A 23 10.07 2.93 3.45
N HIS A 24 10.83 2.50 4.46
CA HIS A 24 11.35 3.36 5.52
C HIS A 24 12.25 4.51 5.00
N LEU A 25 12.83 4.38 3.81
CA LEU A 25 13.59 5.44 3.15
C LEU A 25 12.73 6.64 2.78
N PHE A 26 11.40 6.50 2.69
CA PHE A 26 10.50 7.64 2.54
C PHE A 26 10.24 8.40 3.83
N ALA A 27 10.61 7.88 5.01
CA ALA A 27 10.31 8.51 6.29
C ALA A 27 10.65 10.02 6.36
N PRO A 28 11.79 10.52 5.82
CA PRO A 28 12.06 11.96 5.78
C PRO A 28 11.04 12.76 4.96
N ALA A 29 10.50 12.19 3.89
CA ALA A 29 9.49 12.81 3.04
C ALA A 29 8.08 12.75 3.65
N LEU A 30 7.80 11.78 4.54
CA LEU A 30 6.47 11.53 5.12
C LEU A 30 6.26 12.22 6.48
N LYS A 31 7.23 12.17 7.41
CA LYS A 31 7.04 12.54 8.83
C LYS A 31 6.54 13.97 9.07
N ALA A 32 6.93 14.93 8.22
CA ALA A 32 6.55 16.34 8.37
C ALA A 32 5.25 16.70 7.63
N LYS A 33 4.60 15.74 6.98
CA LYS A 33 3.43 15.99 6.11
C LYS A 33 2.14 15.89 6.92
N LYS A 34 1.24 16.82 6.63
CA LYS A 34 -0.13 16.89 7.17
C LYS A 34 -1.09 17.04 6.00
N GLY A 35 -2.27 16.44 6.11
CA GLY A 35 -3.26 16.36 5.03
C GLY A 35 -3.51 14.91 4.63
N ALA A 36 -3.83 14.68 3.35
CA ALA A 36 -4.05 13.35 2.83
C ALA A 36 -2.76 12.70 2.31
N LEU A 37 -2.66 11.38 2.48
CA LEU A 37 -1.82 10.46 1.72
C LEU A 37 -2.70 9.75 0.70
N ILE A 38 -2.26 9.71 -0.55
CA ILE A 38 -2.79 8.78 -1.57
C ILE A 38 -1.62 7.86 -1.92
N SER A 39 -1.79 6.55 -1.82
CA SER A 39 -0.71 5.59 -2.13
C SER A 39 -1.26 4.40 -2.91
N VAL A 40 -0.51 3.97 -3.93
CA VAL A 40 -0.80 2.73 -4.66
C VAL A 40 -0.24 1.49 -3.97
N GLY A 41 -0.80 0.32 -4.28
CA GLY A 41 -0.34 -0.95 -3.75
C GLY A 41 -1.04 -1.38 -2.45
N THR A 42 -0.34 -2.19 -1.66
CA THR A 42 -0.89 -2.89 -0.49
C THR A 42 -0.17 -2.52 0.81
N PHE A 43 0.79 -3.32 1.25
CA PHE A 43 1.48 -3.14 2.53
C PHE A 43 2.32 -1.87 2.57
N ARG A 44 2.90 -1.48 1.43
CA ARG A 44 3.63 -0.22 1.30
C ARG A 44 2.77 0.98 1.68
N ALA A 45 1.54 1.04 1.18
CA ALA A 45 0.61 2.13 1.50
C ALA A 45 0.31 2.23 3.00
N LEU A 46 0.13 1.09 3.67
CA LEU A 46 -0.08 1.03 5.12
C LEU A 46 1.19 1.41 5.90
N ASN A 47 2.36 1.04 5.39
CA ASN A 47 3.62 1.42 5.99
C ASN A 47 3.85 2.93 5.91
N ASP A 48 3.62 3.53 4.74
CA ASP A 48 3.71 4.97 4.54
C ASP A 48 2.73 5.72 5.44
N ALA A 49 1.50 5.20 5.56
CA ALA A 49 0.50 5.73 6.47
C ALA A 49 0.93 5.65 7.95
N ALA A 50 1.62 4.59 8.36
CA ALA A 50 2.14 4.43 9.72
C ALA A 50 3.33 5.36 10.02
N LEU A 51 4.13 5.71 9.00
CA LEU A 51 5.29 6.58 9.12
C LEU A 51 4.93 8.08 9.17
N GLY A 52 3.74 8.46 8.69
CA GLY A 52 3.21 9.82 8.73
C GLY A 52 2.05 10.00 9.70
N ASP A 53 1.64 11.26 9.90
CA ASP A 53 0.42 11.61 10.64
C ASP A 53 -0.57 12.31 9.70
N PHE A 54 -1.10 11.51 8.76
CA PHE A 54 -2.04 11.97 7.75
C PHE A 54 -3.45 12.06 8.33
N SER A 55 -4.18 13.12 7.97
CA SER A 55 -5.59 13.25 8.36
C SER A 55 -6.47 12.25 7.62
N HIS A 56 -6.07 11.83 6.42
CA HIS A 56 -6.76 10.85 5.58
C HIS A 56 -5.75 10.03 4.79
N VAL A 57 -6.04 8.75 4.59
CA VAL A 57 -5.25 7.84 3.76
C VAL A 57 -6.16 7.19 2.72
N ILE A 58 -5.75 7.25 1.47
CA ILE A 58 -6.40 6.59 0.34
C ILE A 58 -5.42 5.55 -0.20
N ILE A 59 -5.74 4.28 0.01
CA ILE A 59 -5.05 3.17 -0.63
C ILE A 59 -5.74 2.96 -1.97
N PHE A 60 -5.03 3.22 -3.07
CA PHE A 60 -5.61 3.37 -4.41
C PHE A 60 -5.00 2.36 -5.36
N ASP A 61 -5.76 1.39 -5.87
CA ASP A 61 -5.20 0.38 -6.77
C ASP A 61 -6.13 0.04 -7.94
N HIS A 62 -5.54 -0.18 -9.11
CA HIS A 62 -6.26 -0.61 -10.31
C HIS A 62 -6.61 -2.11 -10.26
N ASP A 63 -5.85 -2.91 -9.52
CA ASP A 63 -6.14 -4.32 -9.30
C ASP A 63 -7.23 -4.48 -8.24
N ARG A 64 -8.32 -5.12 -8.63
CA ARG A 64 -9.49 -5.35 -7.77
C ARG A 64 -9.18 -6.34 -6.66
N ALA A 65 -8.29 -7.31 -6.89
CA ALA A 65 -7.81 -8.22 -5.86
C ALA A 65 -6.98 -7.48 -4.81
N ALA A 66 -6.09 -6.56 -5.22
CA ALA A 66 -5.34 -5.71 -4.29
C ALA A 66 -6.27 -4.81 -3.46
N THR A 67 -7.30 -4.22 -4.08
CA THR A 67 -8.29 -3.42 -3.35
C THR A 67 -9.07 -4.25 -2.33
N ALA A 68 -9.55 -5.44 -2.71
CA ALA A 68 -10.26 -6.35 -1.80
C ALA A 68 -9.35 -6.83 -0.66
N PHE A 69 -8.09 -7.16 -0.98
CA PHE A 69 -7.06 -7.48 -0.01
C PHE A 69 -6.89 -6.34 1.00
N ASN A 70 -6.74 -5.10 0.54
CA ASN A 70 -6.59 -3.94 1.41
C ASN A 70 -7.79 -3.73 2.33
N ARG A 71 -9.03 -3.92 1.85
CA ARG A 71 -10.23 -3.85 2.70
C ARG A 71 -10.18 -4.87 3.83
N ARG A 72 -9.87 -6.13 3.49
CA ARG A 72 -9.72 -7.18 4.50
C ARG A 72 -8.58 -6.87 5.46
N ASN A 73 -7.47 -6.36 4.95
CA ASN A 73 -6.31 -6.04 5.77
C ASN A 73 -6.62 -4.96 6.82
N LEU A 74 -7.41 -3.95 6.44
CA LEU A 74 -7.91 -2.94 7.39
C LEU A 74 -8.81 -3.55 8.47
N GLU A 75 -9.67 -4.51 8.13
CA GLU A 75 -10.48 -5.23 9.13
C GLU A 75 -9.59 -6.00 10.12
N LEU A 76 -8.59 -6.74 9.61
CA LEU A 76 -7.65 -7.48 10.46
C LEU A 76 -6.92 -6.54 11.43
N ILE A 77 -6.41 -5.41 10.94
CA ILE A 77 -5.77 -4.38 11.77
C ILE A 77 -6.75 -3.85 12.84
N LEU A 78 -8.02 -3.65 12.49
CA LEU A 78 -9.05 -3.14 13.40
C LEU A 78 -9.40 -4.15 14.51
N THR A 79 -9.49 -5.44 14.17
CA THR A 79 -9.93 -6.50 15.08
C THR A 79 -8.81 -7.11 15.91
N SER A 80 -7.56 -7.03 15.43
CA SER A 80 -6.39 -7.53 16.13
C SER A 80 -6.08 -6.72 17.39
N GLN A 81 -5.70 -7.39 18.48
CA GLN A 81 -5.28 -6.72 19.71
C GLN A 81 -3.92 -6.03 19.57
N ASP A 82 -3.01 -6.65 18.83
CA ASP A 82 -1.65 -6.16 18.56
C ASP A 82 -1.12 -6.73 17.24
N ARG A 83 0.11 -6.34 16.89
CA ARG A 83 0.76 -6.78 15.65
C ARG A 83 1.00 -8.28 15.58
N PHE A 84 1.17 -8.96 16.73
CA PHE A 84 1.41 -10.41 16.74
C PHE A 84 0.14 -11.15 16.37
N GLN A 85 -0.99 -10.81 17.00
CA GLN A 85 -2.29 -11.36 16.61
C GLN A 85 -2.60 -11.05 15.15
N TYR A 86 -2.34 -9.83 14.69
CA TYR A 86 -2.50 -9.44 13.30
C TYR A 86 -1.71 -10.33 12.34
N LEU A 87 -0.43 -10.60 12.62
CA LEU A 87 0.37 -11.50 11.80
C LEU A 87 -0.21 -12.91 11.77
N MET A 88 -0.76 -13.41 12.89
CA MET A 88 -1.43 -14.72 12.90
C MET A 88 -2.68 -14.75 12.02
N GLU A 89 -3.50 -13.72 12.11
CA GLU A 89 -4.73 -13.59 11.33
C GLU A 89 -4.43 -13.38 9.83
N LEU A 90 -3.40 -12.58 9.50
CA LEU A 90 -2.95 -12.32 8.14
C LEU A 90 -2.47 -13.60 7.44
N PHE A 91 -1.78 -14.48 8.16
CA PHE A 91 -1.30 -15.76 7.63
C PHE A 91 -2.29 -16.92 7.81
N ASP A 92 -3.50 -16.64 8.27
CA ASP A 92 -4.56 -17.61 8.55
C ASP A 92 -4.07 -18.81 9.37
N ARG A 93 -3.39 -18.51 10.47
CA ARG A 93 -2.86 -19.51 11.39
C ARG A 93 -3.80 -19.69 12.59
N PRO A 94 -3.90 -20.92 13.15
CA PRO A 94 -4.63 -21.13 14.39
C PRO A 94 -4.11 -20.19 15.46
N LEU A 95 -5.01 -19.53 16.19
CA LEU A 95 -4.65 -18.60 17.25
C LEU A 95 -4.06 -19.38 18.44
N ASP A 96 -2.74 -19.42 18.51
CA ASP A 96 -1.95 -20.03 19.58
C ASP A 96 -1.71 -19.00 20.70
N GLN A 97 -2.55 -19.07 21.74
CA GLN A 97 -2.52 -18.14 22.86
C GLN A 97 -1.21 -18.24 23.67
N ASP A 98 -0.60 -19.42 23.75
CA ASP A 98 0.64 -19.63 24.48
C ASP A 98 1.81 -19.00 23.73
N LEU A 99 1.82 -19.15 22.40
CA LEU A 99 2.81 -18.51 21.54
C LEU A 99 2.71 -16.97 21.62
N LEU A 100 1.49 -16.42 21.59
CA LEU A 100 1.24 -14.99 21.76
C LEU A 100 1.67 -14.50 23.15
N ALA A 101 1.27 -15.19 24.21
CA ALA A 101 1.66 -14.83 25.57
C ALA A 101 3.19 -14.84 25.72
N SER A 102 3.85 -15.85 25.17
CA SER A 102 5.31 -15.98 25.20
C SER A 102 6.03 -14.83 24.49
N VAL A 103 5.61 -14.45 23.28
CA VAL A 103 6.27 -13.34 22.55
C VAL A 103 5.98 -11.99 23.19
N ARG A 104 4.76 -11.78 23.71
CA ARG A 104 4.37 -10.54 24.41
C ARG A 104 5.12 -10.34 25.72
N ALA A 105 5.37 -11.42 26.45
CA ALA A 105 6.15 -11.39 27.70
C ALA A 105 7.67 -11.31 27.45
N GLY A 106 8.11 -11.31 26.18
CA GLY A 106 9.54 -11.38 25.85
C GLY A 106 10.19 -12.74 26.16
N GLY A 107 9.39 -13.78 26.44
CA GLY A 107 9.87 -15.13 26.72
C GLY A 107 10.42 -15.85 25.48
N ILE A 108 10.07 -15.38 24.27
CA ILE A 108 10.71 -15.79 23.02
C ILE A 108 11.07 -14.56 22.18
N ALA A 109 12.14 -14.67 21.40
CA ALA A 109 12.48 -13.67 20.41
C ALA A 109 11.42 -13.63 19.29
N GLU A 110 11.21 -12.46 18.72
CA GLU A 110 10.26 -12.25 17.63
C GLU A 110 10.57 -13.10 16.38
N SER A 111 11.85 -13.28 16.05
CA SER A 111 12.26 -14.16 14.95
C SER A 111 11.83 -15.61 15.19
N VAL A 112 11.84 -16.07 16.44
CA VAL A 112 11.35 -17.40 16.83
C VAL A 112 9.84 -17.48 16.70
N PHE A 113 9.12 -16.42 17.11
CA PHE A 113 7.67 -16.31 16.89
C PHE A 113 7.32 -16.45 15.39
N LEU A 114 7.97 -15.68 14.51
CA LEU A 114 7.73 -15.72 13.07
C LEU A 114 8.04 -17.10 12.47
N GLN A 115 9.14 -17.73 12.87
CA GLN A 115 9.48 -19.08 12.41
C GLN A 115 8.42 -20.11 12.82
N LYS A 116 7.93 -20.05 14.07
CA LYS A 116 6.86 -20.95 14.54
C LYS A 116 5.56 -20.69 13.81
N LEU A 117 5.17 -19.42 13.65
CA LEU A 117 3.96 -19.00 12.97
C LEU A 117 3.87 -19.57 11.55
N LEU A 118 4.97 -19.50 10.82
CA LEU A 118 5.00 -19.90 9.42
C LEU A 118 5.11 -21.41 9.21
N ARG A 119 5.61 -22.14 10.22
CA ARG A 119 5.64 -23.60 10.25
C ARG A 119 4.34 -24.24 10.74
N ALA A 120 3.50 -23.48 11.46
CA ALA A 120 2.19 -23.96 11.88
C ALA A 120 1.38 -24.43 10.65
N PRO A 121 0.48 -25.42 10.77
CA PRO A 121 -0.48 -25.69 9.71
C PRO A 121 -1.37 -24.46 9.48
N ARG A 122 -1.85 -24.24 8.26
CA ARG A 122 -2.91 -23.25 8.01
C ARG A 122 -4.20 -23.75 8.64
N ASN A 123 -5.10 -22.84 9.01
CA ASN A 123 -6.47 -23.24 9.32
C ASN A 123 -7.02 -23.99 8.09
N SER A 124 -7.62 -25.16 8.30
CA SER A 124 -8.18 -25.99 7.21
C SER A 124 -9.38 -25.35 6.51
N TRP A 125 -9.85 -24.20 7.02
CA TRP A 125 -10.87 -23.37 6.41
C TRP A 125 -10.19 -22.29 5.59
N ASN A 126 -10.26 -22.41 4.27
CA ASN A 126 -9.60 -21.54 3.32
C ASN A 126 -9.80 -20.06 3.71
N PHE A 127 -8.73 -19.36 4.11
CA PHE A 127 -8.65 -17.89 4.18
C PHE A 127 -9.46 -17.19 3.07
N PHE A 128 -9.46 -17.79 1.87
CA PHE A 128 -10.21 -17.34 0.71
C PHE A 128 -11.71 -17.55 0.78
N GLU A 129 -12.21 -18.68 1.29
CA GLU A 129 -13.65 -18.84 1.54
C GLU A 129 -14.17 -17.73 2.45
N ARG A 130 -13.39 -17.29 3.45
CA ARG A 130 -13.74 -16.14 4.29
C ARG A 130 -13.63 -14.81 3.55
N LEU A 131 -12.60 -14.61 2.73
CA LEU A 131 -12.48 -13.42 1.88
C LEU A 131 -13.67 -13.27 0.93
N LEU A 132 -14.19 -14.40 0.43
CA LEU A 132 -15.26 -14.45 -0.55
C LEU A 132 -16.64 -14.16 0.06
N MET A 133 -16.83 -14.42 1.35
CA MET A 133 -18.07 -14.05 2.07
C MET A 133 -18.33 -12.53 2.08
N PHE A 134 -17.32 -11.70 1.82
CA PHE A 134 -17.46 -10.24 1.77
C PHE A 134 -17.89 -9.70 0.41
N PHE A 135 -17.93 -10.55 -0.63
CA PHE A 135 -18.62 -10.21 -1.85
C PHE A 135 -20.09 -10.58 -1.69
N PRO A 136 -21.04 -9.65 -1.87
CA PRO A 136 -22.46 -10.00 -1.82
C PRO A 136 -22.72 -11.12 -2.83
N PRO A 137 -23.47 -12.19 -2.47
CA PRO A 137 -23.76 -13.29 -3.39
C PRO A 137 -24.46 -12.69 -4.61
N ARG A 138 -23.73 -12.57 -5.73
CA ARG A 138 -24.32 -12.13 -6.99
C ARG A 138 -24.95 -13.36 -7.64
N PRO A 139 -26.27 -13.37 -7.92
CA PRO A 139 -26.96 -14.55 -8.41
C PRO A 139 -26.73 -14.84 -9.90
N ARG A 140 -25.49 -14.73 -10.41
CA ARG A 140 -25.18 -14.95 -11.84
C ARG A 140 -23.97 -15.87 -12.04
N PRO A 141 -23.93 -16.68 -13.11
CA PRO A 141 -22.79 -17.52 -13.48
C PRO A 141 -21.44 -16.77 -13.57
N GLN A 142 -21.47 -15.46 -13.88
CA GLN A 142 -20.27 -14.59 -13.85
C GLN A 142 -19.67 -14.42 -12.45
N ALA A 143 -20.46 -14.54 -11.38
CA ALA A 143 -19.98 -14.44 -10.01
C ALA A 143 -19.09 -15.63 -9.64
N ARG A 144 -19.41 -16.83 -10.15
CA ARG A 144 -18.61 -18.04 -9.93
C ARG A 144 -17.25 -17.97 -10.61
N ALA A 145 -17.19 -17.51 -11.86
CA ALA A 145 -15.91 -17.34 -12.56
C ALA A 145 -15.04 -16.23 -11.94
N VAL A 146 -15.65 -15.13 -11.47
CA VAL A 146 -14.95 -14.08 -10.72
C VAL A 146 -14.47 -14.62 -9.37
N GLN A 147 -15.27 -15.45 -8.71
CA GLN A 147 -14.91 -16.11 -7.46
C GLN A 147 -13.77 -17.12 -7.62
N GLU A 148 -13.83 -17.99 -8.63
CA GLU A 148 -12.77 -18.95 -8.97
C GLU A 148 -11.47 -18.22 -9.37
N ALA A 149 -11.56 -17.10 -10.10
CA ALA A 149 -10.41 -16.25 -10.40
C ALA A 149 -9.84 -15.56 -9.15
N LEU A 150 -10.70 -15.13 -8.22
CA LEU A 150 -10.29 -14.58 -6.93
C LEU A 150 -9.59 -15.64 -6.05
N GLU A 151 -10.12 -16.86 -6.02
CA GLU A 151 -9.50 -17.98 -5.30
C GLU A 151 -8.13 -18.34 -5.88
N ALA A 152 -8.03 -18.44 -7.22
CA ALA A 152 -6.78 -18.79 -7.89
C ALA A 152 -5.71 -17.69 -7.75
N ALA A 153 -6.05 -16.43 -8.05
CA ALA A 153 -5.14 -15.31 -7.93
C ALA A 153 -4.62 -15.15 -6.50
N ALA A 154 -5.48 -15.44 -5.53
CA ALA A 154 -5.14 -15.23 -4.15
C ALA A 154 -4.38 -16.43 -3.54
N TRP A 155 -4.57 -17.65 -4.03
CA TRP A 155 -3.72 -18.79 -3.71
C TRP A 155 -2.26 -18.56 -4.12
N ASP A 156 -2.03 -18.13 -5.36
CA ASP A 156 -0.69 -17.79 -5.87
C ASP A 156 -0.09 -16.61 -5.10
N ALA A 157 -0.91 -15.59 -4.80
CA ALA A 157 -0.47 -14.46 -4.00
C ALA A 157 -0.11 -14.85 -2.56
N THR A 158 -0.70 -15.89 -1.96
CA THR A 158 -0.41 -16.25 -0.56
C THR A 158 0.96 -16.91 -0.39
N GLY A 159 1.35 -17.77 -1.34
CA GLY A 159 2.69 -18.37 -1.33
C GLY A 159 3.75 -17.28 -1.45
N SER A 160 3.62 -16.43 -2.48
CA SER A 160 4.52 -15.30 -2.68
C SER A 160 4.47 -14.29 -1.53
N LEU A 161 3.32 -14.08 -0.89
CA LEU A 161 3.21 -13.20 0.28
C LEU A 161 4.01 -13.71 1.47
N VAL A 162 3.90 -15.00 1.79
CA VAL A 162 4.67 -15.61 2.88
C VAL A 162 6.17 -15.45 2.62
N ASP A 163 6.61 -15.73 1.40
CA ASP A 163 8.02 -15.62 1.01
C ASP A 163 8.51 -14.17 1.07
N SER A 164 7.73 -13.21 0.56
CA SER A 164 8.05 -11.77 0.64
C SER A 164 8.15 -11.28 2.07
N ILE A 165 7.21 -11.66 2.94
CA ILE A 165 7.27 -11.25 4.36
C ILE A 165 8.41 -11.93 5.09
N MET A 166 8.76 -13.17 4.73
CA MET A 166 9.94 -13.84 5.27
C MET A 166 11.24 -13.17 4.88
N GLU A 167 11.37 -12.82 3.61
CA GLU A 167 12.53 -12.10 3.14
C GLU A 167 12.63 -10.73 3.81
N PHE A 168 11.50 -10.07 4.02
CA PHE A 168 11.42 -8.82 4.76
C PHE A 168 11.82 -8.98 6.24
N ALA A 169 11.37 -10.05 6.91
CA ALA A 169 11.67 -10.33 8.31
C ALA A 169 13.14 -10.70 8.58
N LYS A 170 13.85 -11.21 7.57
CA LYS A 170 15.31 -11.47 7.65
C LYS A 170 16.13 -10.18 7.76
N GLN A 171 15.51 -9.02 7.61
CA GLN A 171 16.19 -7.72 7.56
C GLN A 171 15.74 -6.87 8.76
N PRO A 172 16.41 -7.00 9.92
CA PRO A 172 15.90 -6.48 11.19
C PRO A 172 15.59 -4.99 11.16
N GLN A 173 16.43 -4.20 10.49
CA GLN A 173 16.20 -2.76 10.36
C GLN A 173 14.96 -2.43 9.52
N ARG A 174 14.78 -3.10 8.37
CA ARG A 174 13.60 -2.89 7.51
C ARG A 174 12.32 -3.30 8.25
N TRP A 175 12.38 -4.46 8.88
CA TRP A 175 11.31 -5.02 9.68
C TRP A 175 10.88 -4.09 10.82
N GLN A 176 11.83 -3.62 11.64
CA GLN A 176 11.55 -2.71 12.77
C GLN A 176 11.09 -1.32 12.33
N ASN A 177 11.44 -0.88 11.12
CA ASN A 177 10.94 0.36 10.53
C ASN A 177 9.61 0.18 9.79
N SER A 178 8.86 -0.89 10.10
CA SER A 178 7.53 -1.13 9.54
C SER A 178 6.49 -1.42 10.61
N TYR A 179 5.21 -1.31 10.23
CA TYR A 179 4.10 -1.66 11.11
C TYR A 179 4.03 -3.17 11.42
N PHE A 180 4.77 -4.03 10.69
CA PHE A 180 4.91 -5.45 11.02
C PHE A 180 5.82 -5.66 12.24
N GLY A 181 6.96 -4.98 12.27
CA GLY A 181 7.98 -5.15 13.32
C GLY A 181 7.88 -4.20 14.51
N SER A 182 7.19 -3.06 14.35
CA SER A 182 7.07 -2.05 15.41
C SER A 182 5.66 -1.96 15.98
N SER A 183 5.53 -2.22 17.28
CA SER A 183 4.26 -2.04 18.01
C SER A 183 3.76 -0.59 17.99
N GLY A 184 4.67 0.38 17.94
CA GLY A 184 4.31 1.80 17.82
C GLY A 184 3.70 2.13 16.45
N LEU A 185 4.33 1.67 15.36
CA LEU A 185 3.80 1.87 14.01
C LEU A 185 2.49 1.11 13.78
N PHE A 186 2.38 -0.12 14.32
CA PHE A 186 1.13 -0.87 14.30
C PHE A 186 0.00 -0.13 15.03
N SER A 187 0.28 0.40 16.22
CA SER A 187 -0.72 1.15 17.00
C SER A 187 -1.14 2.44 16.27
N ALA A 188 -0.19 3.11 15.62
CA ALA A 188 -0.47 4.30 14.81
C ALA A 188 -1.43 3.99 13.65
N ILE A 189 -1.15 2.94 12.87
CA ILE A 189 -2.06 2.55 11.78
C ILE A 189 -3.40 2.07 12.30
N GLN A 190 -3.42 1.30 13.40
CA GLN A 190 -4.67 0.85 14.02
C GLN A 190 -5.55 2.02 14.47
N SER A 191 -4.98 3.08 15.05
CA SER A 191 -5.73 4.29 15.41
C SER A 191 -6.36 4.94 14.19
N GLN A 192 -5.60 5.07 13.09
CA GLN A 192 -6.10 5.61 11.82
C GLN A 192 -7.26 4.78 11.25
N VAL A 193 -7.19 3.44 11.33
CA VAL A 193 -8.29 2.56 10.92
C VAL A 193 -9.52 2.75 11.80
N ARG A 194 -9.35 2.75 13.13
CA ARG A 194 -10.44 2.93 14.11
C ARG A 194 -11.16 4.27 13.92
N GLU A 195 -10.42 5.32 13.61
CA GLU A 195 -10.93 6.66 13.32
C GLU A 195 -11.51 6.81 11.91
N LYS A 196 -11.55 5.72 11.12
CA LYS A 196 -12.06 5.70 9.73
C LYS A 196 -11.31 6.68 8.82
N ARG A 197 -10.01 6.92 9.09
CA ARG A 197 -9.14 7.78 8.28
C ARG A 197 -8.61 7.09 7.02
N ILE A 198 -8.59 5.75 6.98
CA ILE A 198 -8.07 4.96 5.86
C ILE A 198 -9.22 4.39 5.03
N ALA A 199 -9.12 4.49 3.70
CA ALA A 199 -10.04 3.86 2.76
C ALA A 199 -9.29 3.21 1.59
N ALA A 200 -9.74 2.03 1.17
CA ALA A 200 -9.27 1.35 -0.03
C ALA A 200 -10.22 1.62 -1.22
N VAL A 201 -9.68 2.18 -2.29
CA VAL A 201 -10.40 2.62 -3.49
C VAL A 201 -9.83 1.89 -4.71
N ASN A 202 -10.72 1.29 -5.50
CA ASN A 202 -10.32 0.71 -6.79
C ASN A 202 -10.37 1.77 -7.88
N GLY A 203 -9.27 1.94 -8.62
CA GLY A 203 -9.18 2.90 -9.71
C GLY A 203 -7.80 2.94 -10.36
N SER A 204 -7.74 3.47 -11.57
CA SER A 204 -6.48 3.69 -12.29
C SER A 204 -5.95 5.12 -12.07
N LEU A 205 -4.63 5.26 -11.97
CA LEU A 205 -3.98 6.58 -11.97
C LEU A 205 -4.22 7.34 -13.28
N THR A 206 -4.46 6.61 -14.36
CA THR A 206 -4.86 7.12 -15.69
C THR A 206 -6.37 6.95 -15.95
N GLY A 207 -7.15 6.62 -14.93
CA GLY A 207 -8.61 6.47 -15.04
C GLY A 207 -9.32 7.81 -15.20
N GLU A 208 -10.58 7.79 -15.64
CA GLU A 208 -11.38 9.01 -15.85
C GLU A 208 -12.19 9.43 -14.61
N MET A 209 -12.39 8.52 -13.66
CA MET A 209 -13.41 8.65 -12.62
C MET A 209 -12.84 8.64 -11.21
N ALA A 210 -12.12 7.57 -10.83
CA ALA A 210 -11.85 7.27 -9.42
C ALA A 210 -10.95 8.34 -8.76
N LEU A 211 -9.80 8.66 -9.38
CA LEU A 211 -8.87 9.64 -8.82
C LEU A 211 -9.46 11.06 -8.83
N LYS A 212 -10.26 11.40 -9.86
CA LYS A 212 -11.02 12.65 -9.91
C LYS A 212 -12.06 12.74 -8.81
N ALA A 213 -12.82 11.67 -8.55
CA ALA A 213 -13.81 11.63 -7.47
C ALA A 213 -13.14 11.75 -6.09
N VAL A 214 -11.97 11.14 -5.88
CA VAL A 214 -11.13 11.37 -4.70
C VAL A 214 -10.76 12.85 -4.59
N ALA A 215 -10.27 13.46 -5.68
CA ALA A 215 -9.90 14.86 -5.71
C ALA A 215 -11.07 15.80 -5.35
N ASP A 216 -12.23 15.60 -5.98
CA ASP A 216 -13.44 16.40 -5.76
C ASP A 216 -13.91 16.30 -4.30
N ARG A 217 -13.83 15.10 -3.71
CA ARG A 217 -14.16 14.88 -2.31
C ARG A 217 -13.20 15.56 -1.34
N LEU A 218 -11.90 15.46 -1.60
CA LEU A 218 -10.88 16.11 -0.78
C LEU A 218 -11.06 17.64 -0.80
N LYS A 219 -11.31 18.23 -1.98
CA LYS A 219 -11.65 19.66 -2.14
C LYS A 219 -12.88 20.05 -1.35
N HIS A 220 -13.97 19.28 -1.47
CA HIS A 220 -15.22 19.56 -0.76
C HIS A 220 -15.03 19.57 0.77
N ARG A 221 -14.08 18.80 1.28
CA ARG A 221 -13.74 18.72 2.71
C ARG A 221 -12.64 19.69 3.15
N GLY A 222 -12.10 20.50 2.24
CA GLY A 222 -10.96 21.37 2.54
C GLY A 222 -9.68 20.61 2.90
N ILE A 223 -9.54 19.34 2.47
CA ILE A 223 -8.38 18.50 2.74
C ILE A 223 -7.43 18.59 1.55
N GLN A 224 -6.16 18.89 1.82
CA GLN A 224 -5.13 18.91 0.80
C GLN A 224 -4.34 17.60 0.75
N VAL A 225 -3.89 17.20 -0.44
CA VAL A 225 -2.97 16.07 -0.63
C VAL A 225 -1.56 16.53 -0.30
N SER A 226 -0.91 15.83 0.62
CA SER A 226 0.45 16.14 1.08
C SER A 226 1.49 15.16 0.56
N VAL A 227 1.07 13.93 0.31
CA VAL A 227 1.88 12.87 -0.30
C VAL A 227 1.02 12.13 -1.30
N LEU A 228 1.58 11.91 -2.48
CA LEU A 228 1.10 10.91 -3.43
C LEU A 228 2.22 9.89 -3.66
N ASP A 229 2.00 8.63 -3.29
CA ASP A 229 2.90 7.52 -3.59
C ASP A 229 2.40 6.78 -4.82
N VAL A 230 3.24 6.71 -5.85
CA VAL A 230 2.94 6.03 -7.12
C VAL A 230 3.76 4.76 -7.34
N SER A 231 4.54 4.31 -6.34
CA SER A 231 5.45 3.18 -6.48
C SER A 231 6.28 3.32 -7.78
N ASN A 232 6.43 2.25 -8.56
CA ASN A 232 7.03 2.25 -9.88
C ASN A 232 6.01 2.42 -11.02
N ALA A 233 4.72 2.67 -10.72
CA ALA A 233 3.66 2.72 -11.74
C ALA A 233 3.94 3.75 -12.83
N HIS A 234 4.65 4.83 -12.50
CA HIS A 234 5.06 5.85 -13.48
C HIS A 234 5.93 5.30 -14.62
N GLN A 235 6.61 4.16 -14.44
CA GLN A 235 7.41 3.49 -15.47
C GLN A 235 6.55 2.64 -16.43
N THR A 236 5.29 2.39 -16.09
CA THR A 236 4.38 1.49 -16.82
C THR A 236 3.08 2.17 -17.25
N LEU A 237 2.87 3.46 -16.92
CA LEU A 237 1.70 4.20 -17.37
C LEU A 237 1.76 4.45 -18.89
N ASN A 238 0.72 3.99 -19.60
CA ASN A 238 0.60 4.18 -21.05
C ASN A 238 -0.08 5.50 -21.45
N ASP A 239 -0.78 6.18 -20.53
CA ASP A 239 -1.50 7.44 -20.79
C ASP A 239 -1.02 8.56 -19.86
N TRP A 240 0.19 9.03 -20.13
CA TRP A 240 0.83 10.10 -19.35
C TRP A 240 0.05 11.43 -19.38
N PRO A 241 -0.52 11.88 -20.52
CA PRO A 241 -1.38 13.06 -20.55
C PRO A 241 -2.53 12.98 -19.56
N ARG A 242 -3.23 11.84 -19.49
CA ARG A 242 -4.32 11.62 -18.54
C ARG A 242 -3.84 11.57 -17.11
N PHE A 243 -2.72 10.90 -16.83
CA PHE A 243 -2.14 10.88 -15.50
C PHE A 243 -1.87 12.30 -14.99
N ILE A 244 -1.20 13.14 -15.77
CA ILE A 244 -0.93 14.53 -15.37
C ILE A 244 -2.22 15.35 -15.27
N GLN A 245 -3.22 15.12 -16.13
CA GLN A 245 -4.54 15.74 -15.97
C GLN A 245 -5.15 15.40 -14.61
N ASN A 246 -5.09 14.13 -14.20
CA ASN A 246 -5.58 13.68 -12.90
C ASN A 246 -4.77 14.29 -11.74
N LEU A 247 -3.44 14.38 -11.87
CA LEU A 247 -2.61 15.05 -10.87
C LEU A 247 -3.00 16.53 -10.71
N ARG A 248 -3.28 17.24 -11.81
CA ARG A 248 -3.74 18.64 -11.76
C ARG A 248 -5.10 18.78 -11.08
N ALA A 249 -5.91 17.74 -11.07
CA ALA A 249 -7.20 17.75 -10.38
C ALA A 249 -7.04 17.67 -8.85
N LEU A 250 -5.95 17.09 -8.32
CA LEU A 250 -5.75 16.91 -6.88
C LEU A 250 -5.51 18.23 -6.15
N PRO A 251 -6.10 18.44 -4.95
CA PRO A 251 -5.84 19.62 -4.14
C PRO A 251 -4.51 19.51 -3.39
N PHE A 252 -3.37 19.57 -4.09
CA PHE A 252 -2.06 19.48 -3.44
C PHE A 252 -1.81 20.62 -2.45
N SER A 253 -1.18 20.31 -1.32
CA SER A 253 -0.64 21.33 -0.42
C SER A 253 0.60 22.00 -1.03
N PRO A 254 0.98 23.21 -0.60
CA PRO A 254 2.15 23.92 -1.15
C PRO A 254 3.46 23.14 -1.07
N ASN A 255 3.57 22.27 -0.06
CA ASN A 255 4.75 21.44 0.20
C ASN A 255 4.52 19.96 -0.14
N ALA A 256 3.52 19.66 -0.97
CA ALA A 256 3.21 18.29 -1.34
C ALA A 256 4.36 17.63 -2.11
N VAL A 257 4.58 16.35 -1.82
CA VAL A 257 5.57 15.53 -2.51
C VAL A 257 4.92 14.36 -3.20
N ILE A 258 5.56 13.89 -4.25
CA ILE A 258 5.27 12.63 -4.90
C ILE A 258 6.44 11.71 -4.63
N VAL A 259 6.16 10.57 -4.02
CA VAL A 259 7.17 9.53 -3.73
C VAL A 259 7.00 8.39 -4.73
N ALA A 260 8.11 7.81 -5.13
CA ALA A 260 8.16 6.80 -6.17
C ALA A 260 9.41 5.94 -6.03
N THR A 261 9.37 4.79 -6.69
CA THR A 261 10.45 3.82 -6.79
C THR A 261 10.77 3.55 -8.25
N ALA A 262 12.03 3.27 -8.55
CA ALA A 262 12.45 2.93 -9.90
C ALA A 262 13.36 1.72 -9.92
N GLY A 263 13.23 0.90 -10.96
CA GLY A 263 14.08 -0.26 -11.17
C GLY A 263 15.54 0.10 -11.46
N TRP A 264 16.41 -0.90 -11.40
CA TRP A 264 17.87 -0.80 -11.48
C TRP A 264 18.46 0.01 -12.66
N MET A 265 17.76 0.15 -13.78
CA MET A 265 18.24 0.93 -14.93
C MET A 265 17.98 2.44 -14.81
N PHE A 266 17.17 2.86 -13.84
CA PHE A 266 16.76 4.25 -13.70
C PHE A 266 17.08 4.77 -12.29
N GLN A 267 17.98 5.75 -12.21
CA GLN A 267 18.40 6.37 -10.96
C GLN A 267 18.18 7.89 -11.01
N PRO A 268 16.98 8.35 -10.60
CA PRO A 268 16.72 9.77 -10.44
C PRO A 268 17.77 10.42 -9.55
N ALA A 269 18.12 11.66 -9.88
CA ALA A 269 19.03 12.42 -9.06
C ALA A 269 18.43 12.68 -7.67
N GLY A 270 19.20 12.36 -6.63
CA GLY A 270 18.74 12.39 -5.24
C GLY A 270 18.00 11.14 -4.79
N ALA A 271 17.84 10.13 -5.65
CA ALA A 271 17.32 8.83 -5.24
C ALA A 271 18.32 8.11 -4.31
N VAL A 272 17.77 7.41 -3.31
CA VAL A 272 18.52 6.50 -2.46
C VAL A 272 18.35 5.09 -3.03
N ARG A 273 19.47 4.46 -3.42
CA ARG A 273 19.46 3.07 -3.87
C ARG A 273 19.47 2.14 -2.66
N ALA A 274 18.60 1.15 -2.67
CA ALA A 274 18.54 0.10 -1.69
C ALA A 274 19.03 -1.24 -2.26
N ASP A 275 19.32 -2.18 -1.37
CA ASP A 275 19.82 -3.51 -1.75
C ASP A 275 18.74 -4.42 -2.34
N ASP A 276 17.47 -4.00 -2.28
CA ASP A 276 16.34 -4.69 -2.94
C ASP A 276 16.27 -4.42 -4.46
N GLY A 277 17.21 -3.65 -5.02
CA GLY A 277 17.30 -3.34 -6.44
C GLY A 277 16.48 -2.12 -6.86
N TRP A 278 15.80 -1.45 -5.91
CA TRP A 278 15.02 -0.25 -6.18
C TRP A 278 15.75 1.04 -5.78
N ALA A 279 15.47 2.10 -6.54
CA ALA A 279 15.85 3.47 -6.20
C ALA A 279 14.62 4.21 -5.65
N TYR A 280 14.73 4.74 -4.43
CA TYR A 280 13.66 5.44 -3.71
C TYR A 280 13.85 6.94 -3.82
N PHE A 281 12.84 7.68 -4.27
CA PHE A 281 12.94 9.12 -4.46
C PHE A 281 11.65 9.87 -4.18
N ALA A 282 11.78 11.18 -3.94
CA ALA A 282 10.68 12.08 -3.73
C ALA A 282 10.89 13.35 -4.55
N VAL A 283 9.82 13.86 -5.17
CA VAL A 283 9.84 15.14 -5.89
C VAL A 283 8.72 16.05 -5.41
N SER A 284 8.89 17.37 -5.55
CA SER A 284 7.78 18.29 -5.31
C SER A 284 6.67 18.10 -6.35
N ALA A 285 5.42 17.96 -5.91
CA ALA A 285 4.28 17.92 -6.81
C ALA A 285 4.19 19.17 -7.69
N LYS A 286 4.52 20.35 -7.13
CA LYS A 286 4.57 21.62 -7.87
C LYS A 286 5.62 21.61 -8.98
N GLN A 287 6.80 21.05 -8.70
CA GLN A 287 7.88 20.96 -9.69
C GLN A 287 7.52 19.99 -10.81
N LEU A 288 6.98 18.80 -10.50
CA LEU A 288 6.47 17.86 -11.50
C LEU A 288 5.44 18.54 -12.40
N LEU A 289 4.40 19.16 -11.82
CA LEU A 289 3.32 19.78 -12.59
C LEU A 289 3.78 20.96 -13.45
N LYS A 290 4.85 21.66 -13.03
CA LYS A 290 5.49 22.72 -13.83
C LYS A 290 6.29 22.12 -14.99
N ALA A 291 7.07 21.06 -14.75
CA ALA A 291 7.86 20.37 -15.78
C ALA A 291 6.96 19.76 -16.87
N ALA A 292 5.82 19.18 -16.48
CA ALA A 292 4.82 18.62 -17.39
C ALA A 292 4.07 19.67 -18.27
N ARG A 293 4.49 20.94 -18.27
CA ARG A 293 4.05 21.96 -19.24
C ARG A 293 5.02 22.10 -20.42
N GLY A 294 6.26 21.61 -20.29
CA GLY A 294 7.37 21.89 -21.20
C GLY A 294 7.53 20.91 -22.36
N MET A 295 7.44 19.60 -22.10
CA MET A 295 7.39 18.49 -23.06
C MET A 295 7.18 17.19 -22.26
N TRP A 296 6.40 16.26 -22.81
CA TRP A 296 5.90 15.07 -22.10
C TRP A 296 6.93 13.93 -22.03
N ASP A 297 7.89 13.92 -22.94
CA ASP A 297 8.93 12.88 -23.06
C ASP A 297 10.07 13.05 -22.04
N ASP A 298 10.07 14.14 -21.28
CA ASP A 298 11.22 14.57 -20.48
C ASP A 298 11.05 14.28 -18.98
N TRP A 299 10.11 13.42 -18.56
CA TRP A 299 10.00 13.06 -17.14
C TRP A 299 11.26 12.34 -16.65
N GLU A 300 11.78 11.42 -17.45
CA GLU A 300 13.05 10.74 -17.15
C GLU A 300 14.21 11.71 -17.11
N VAL A 301 14.25 12.68 -18.04
CA VAL A 301 15.26 13.74 -18.07
C VAL A 301 15.08 14.70 -16.90
N PHE A 302 13.85 15.03 -16.49
CA PHE A 302 13.56 15.86 -15.33
C PHE A 302 14.10 15.20 -14.07
N LEU A 303 13.79 13.91 -13.87
CA LEU A 303 14.29 13.11 -12.77
C LEU A 303 15.82 12.94 -12.83
N ALA A 304 16.40 12.76 -14.01
CA ALA A 304 17.85 12.66 -14.19
C ALA A 304 18.56 14.01 -13.99
N SER A 305 17.91 15.14 -14.29
CA SER A 305 18.52 16.47 -14.30
C SER A 305 18.93 16.98 -12.91
N GLY A 306 18.43 16.36 -11.83
CA GLY A 306 18.83 16.67 -10.46
C GLY A 306 18.63 18.11 -10.05
N ARG A 307 17.72 18.84 -10.72
CA ARG A 307 17.32 20.19 -10.31
C ARG A 307 16.67 20.10 -8.94
N ARG A 308 17.50 20.27 -7.90
CA ARG A 308 17.09 20.37 -6.51
C ARG A 308 16.16 21.58 -6.32
N PRO A 309 15.20 21.51 -5.38
CA PRO A 309 14.33 22.63 -5.04
C PRO A 309 15.08 23.90 -4.63
#